data_AF-A0A453MXC8-F1
#
_entry.id   AF-A0A453MXC8-F1
#
_cell.length_a   1.000
_cell.length_b   1.000
_cell.length_c   1.000
_cell.angle_alpha   90.00
_cell.angle_beta   90.00
_cell.angle_gamma   90.00
#
_symmetry.space_group_name_H-M   'P 1'
#
loop_
_entity.id
_entity.type
_entity.pdbx_description
1 polymer ?
#
loop_
_entity_poly.entity_id
_entity_poly.type
_entity_poly.pdbx_seq_one_letter_code
_entity_poly.pdbx_strand_id
1 'polypeptide(L)'
;MLEMLSGKRALDPNRPNGQQSLVDWAKPYLADRRKLARLMDPQFEGQYNSKQSHQAAQLTLNCLAGEPRSRPSMKEVLETLEQIEALKSRTREARGGSGTSSRDRAHGRSAAVHQRSSPRGGSDARRGSRATNGHATKAR
;
A
#
# COMPACT_ATOMS: atom_id res chain seq x y z
N MET A 1 13.52 -3.12 17.94
CA MET A 1 13.10 -3.02 16.52
C MET A 1 11.66 -2.55 16.36
N LEU A 2 10.70 -3.12 17.11
CA LEU A 2 9.29 -2.72 17.06
C LEU A 2 9.00 -1.23 17.34
N GLU A 3 9.73 -0.64 18.29
CA GLU A 3 9.60 0.79 18.59
C GLU A 3 9.96 1.65 17.38
N MET A 4 11.06 1.31 16.69
CA MET A 4 11.48 2.00 15.46
C MET A 4 10.47 1.85 14.32
N LEU A 5 9.86 0.67 14.17
CA LEU A 5 8.89 0.44 13.10
C LEU A 5 7.58 1.19 13.33
N SER A 6 7.20 1.45 14.58
CA SER A 6 5.86 1.94 14.93
C SER A 6 5.82 3.34 15.53
N GLY A 7 6.96 3.91 15.93
CA GLY A 7 7.03 5.20 16.62
C GLY A 7 6.42 5.15 18.03
N LYS A 8 6.23 3.94 18.58
CA LYS A 8 5.53 3.72 19.85
C LYS A 8 6.49 3.19 20.91
N ARG A 9 6.25 3.57 22.16
CA ARG A 9 6.99 3.06 23.33
C ARG A 9 6.68 1.57 23.55
N ALA A 10 7.71 0.81 23.95
CA ALA A 10 7.60 -0.62 24.25
C ALA A 10 6.59 -0.92 25.38
N LEU A 11 6.54 -0.08 26.41
CA LEU A 11 5.58 -0.16 27.50
C LEU A 11 4.83 1.17 27.61
N ASP A 12 3.51 1.10 27.59
CA ASP A 12 2.64 2.27 27.64
C ASP A 12 1.44 2.00 28.58
N PRO A 13 1.44 2.58 29.79
CA PRO A 13 0.37 2.35 30.76
C PRO A 13 -0.96 3.02 30.35
N ASN A 14 -0.95 3.94 29.38
CA ASN A 14 -2.15 4.62 28.91
C ASN A 14 -2.93 3.79 27.87
N ARG A 15 -2.37 2.66 27.41
CA ARG A 15 -3.07 1.74 26.49
C ARG A 15 -4.05 0.85 27.24
N PRO A 16 -5.09 0.33 26.55
CA PRO A 16 -6.03 -0.62 27.12
C PRO A 16 -5.32 -1.83 27.76
N ASN A 17 -5.95 -2.40 28.79
CA ASN A 17 -5.47 -3.60 29.46
C ASN A 17 -5.22 -4.72 28.43
N GLY A 18 -4.06 -5.37 28.53
CA GLY A 18 -3.62 -6.39 27.56
C GLY A 18 -2.91 -5.85 26.32
N GLN A 19 -2.80 -4.53 26.15
CA GLN A 19 -2.07 -3.89 25.03
C GLN A 19 -0.99 -2.91 25.52
N GLN A 20 -0.73 -2.87 26.82
CA GLN A 20 0.31 -2.03 27.42
C GLN A 20 1.70 -2.38 26.88
N SER A 21 1.95 -3.68 26.67
CA SER A 21 3.09 -4.18 25.92
C SER A 21 2.88 -3.93 24.42
N LEU A 22 3.85 -3.26 23.80
CA LEU A 22 3.87 -3.02 22.36
C LEU A 22 3.85 -4.33 21.56
N VAL A 23 4.45 -5.39 22.11
CA VAL A 23 4.48 -6.71 21.47
C VAL A 23 3.06 -7.27 21.34
N ASP A 24 2.27 -7.18 22.40
CA ASP A 24 0.92 -7.76 22.42
C ASP A 24 -0.06 -6.98 21.54
N TRP A 25 0.12 -5.65 21.47
CA TRP A 25 -0.57 -4.82 20.50
C TRP A 25 -0.15 -5.14 19.05
N ALA A 26 1.14 -5.36 18.79
CA ALA A 26 1.69 -5.46 17.44
C ALA A 26 1.55 -6.83 16.77
N LYS A 27 1.55 -7.93 17.54
CA LYS A 27 1.41 -9.31 17.04
C LYS A 27 0.39 -9.48 15.91
N PRO A 28 -0.88 -9.01 16.02
CA PRO A 28 -1.87 -9.17 14.97
C PRO A 28 -1.56 -8.39 13.67
N TYR A 29 -0.74 -7.34 13.76
CA TYR A 29 -0.34 -6.53 12.60
C TYR A 29 0.93 -7.07 11.93
N LEU A 30 1.83 -7.69 12.70
CA LEU A 30 3.07 -8.30 12.18
C LEU A 30 2.79 -9.58 11.37
N ALA A 31 1.76 -10.33 11.76
CA ALA A 31 1.38 -11.58 11.08
C ALA A 31 0.70 -11.36 9.71
N ASP A 32 0.02 -10.22 9.51
CA ASP A 32 -0.73 -9.92 8.29
C ASP A 32 -0.11 -8.76 7.52
N ARG A 33 0.43 -9.08 6.34
CA ARG A 33 1.04 -8.10 5.43
C ARG A 33 0.11 -6.93 5.08
N ARG A 34 -1.21 -7.14 5.02
CA ARG A 34 -2.19 -6.08 4.72
C ARG A 34 -2.38 -5.13 5.90
N LYS A 35 -2.23 -5.64 7.13
CA LYS A 35 -2.37 -4.86 8.37
C LYS A 35 -1.09 -4.15 8.77
N LEU A 36 0.05 -4.60 8.24
CA LEU A 36 1.36 -4.01 8.54
C LEU A 36 1.41 -2.49 8.33
N ALA A 37 0.74 -1.95 7.31
CA ALA A 37 0.71 -0.51 7.07
C ALA A 37 0.14 0.30 8.25
N ARG A 38 -0.72 -0.29 9.08
CA ARG A 38 -1.26 0.36 10.30
C ARG A 38 -0.29 0.34 11.47
N LEU A 39 0.71 -0.54 11.43
CA LEU A 39 1.76 -0.64 12.43
C LEU A 39 2.92 0.30 12.14
N MET A 40 3.15 0.63 10.87
CA MET A 40 4.25 1.50 10.45
C MET A 40 4.09 2.93 10.99
N ASP A 41 5.20 3.51 11.43
CA ASP A 41 5.26 4.89 11.92
C ASP A 41 4.82 5.87 10.81
N PRO A 42 3.84 6.75 11.07
CA PRO A 42 3.45 7.81 10.15
C PRO A 42 4.60 8.70 9.69
N GLN A 43 5.64 8.88 10.52
CA GLN A 43 6.82 9.69 10.17
C GLN A 43 7.64 9.11 9.00
N PHE A 44 7.42 7.85 8.62
CA PHE A 44 8.05 7.31 7.41
C PHE A 44 7.45 7.87 6.11
N GLU A 45 6.36 8.67 6.15
CA GLU A 45 5.79 9.44 5.03
C GLU A 45 5.69 8.67 3.69
N GLY A 46 5.44 7.36 3.74
CA GLY A 46 5.38 6.50 2.55
C GLY A 46 6.72 6.26 1.84
N GLN A 47 7.83 6.68 2.44
CA GLN A 47 9.19 6.48 1.91
C GLN A 47 9.73 5.06 2.09
N TYR A 48 8.93 4.15 2.68
CA TYR A 48 9.30 2.75 2.85
C TYR A 48 8.74 1.87 1.72
N ASN A 49 9.57 1.00 1.17
CA ASN A 49 9.11 0.00 0.20
C ASN A 49 8.28 -1.06 0.95
N SER A 50 7.08 -1.39 0.44
CA SER A 50 6.21 -2.44 1.00
C SER A 50 6.94 -3.78 1.22
N LYS A 51 7.91 -4.12 0.36
CA LYS A 51 8.73 -5.32 0.49
C LYS A 51 9.71 -5.22 1.66
N GLN A 52 10.36 -4.07 1.84
CA GLN A 52 11.31 -3.83 2.92
C GLN A 52 10.60 -3.83 4.27
N SER A 53 9.48 -3.12 4.39
CA SER A 53 8.70 -3.10 5.63
C SER A 53 8.22 -4.49 5.99
N HIS A 54 7.79 -5.29 5.01
CA HIS A 54 7.35 -6.65 5.25
C HIS A 54 8.49 -7.54 5.76
N GLN A 55 9.67 -7.49 5.14
CA GLN A 55 10.83 -8.25 5.63
C GLN A 55 11.26 -7.81 7.03
N ALA A 56 11.27 -6.50 7.31
CA ALA A 56 11.57 -5.99 8.64
C ALA A 56 10.55 -6.48 9.70
N ALA A 57 9.27 -6.54 9.34
CA ALA A 57 8.23 -7.08 10.20
C ALA A 57 8.43 -8.59 10.49
N GLN A 58 8.79 -9.37 9.47
CA GLN A 58 9.08 -10.80 9.63
C GLN A 58 10.31 -11.03 10.52
N LEU A 59 11.38 -10.27 10.29
CA LEU A 59 12.57 -10.32 11.15
C LEU A 59 12.20 -10.00 12.61
N THR A 60 11.38 -8.97 12.81
CA THR A 60 10.89 -8.61 14.15
C THR A 60 10.09 -9.74 14.79
N LEU A 61 9.22 -10.41 14.03
CA LEU A 61 8.43 -11.55 14.52
C LEU A 61 9.33 -12.71 14.96
N ASN A 62 10.36 -13.03 14.17
CA ASN A 62 11.33 -14.08 14.50
C ASN A 62 12.13 -13.74 15.75
N CYS A 63 12.57 -12.48 15.90
CA CYS A 63 13.24 -12.00 17.11
C CYS A 63 12.36 -12.08 18.37
N LEU A 64 11.04 -11.98 18.20
CA LEU A 64 10.04 -12.09 19.27
C LEU A 64 9.51 -13.50 19.50
N ALA A 65 10.08 -14.51 18.85
CA ALA A 65 9.65 -15.90 19.03
C ALA A 65 9.63 -16.27 20.52
N GLY A 66 8.56 -16.95 20.94
CA GLY A 66 8.42 -17.41 22.32
C GLY A 66 9.56 -18.34 22.73
N GLU A 67 9.92 -19.25 21.82
CA GLU A 67 11.05 -20.16 21.98
C GLU A 67 12.38 -19.46 21.67
N PRO A 68 13.34 -19.42 22.62
CA PRO A 68 14.64 -18.80 22.41
C PRO A 68 15.44 -19.40 21.25
N ARG A 69 15.32 -20.71 21.00
CA ARG A 69 16.05 -21.40 19.92
C ARG A 69 15.60 -21.00 18.52
N SER A 70 14.38 -20.46 18.39
CA SER A 70 13.84 -19.97 17.12
C SER A 70 14.23 -18.51 16.84
N ARG A 71 14.87 -17.83 17.81
CA ARG A 71 15.31 -16.44 17.63
C ARG A 71 16.62 -16.43 16.83
N PRO A 72 16.74 -15.58 15.80
CA PRO A 72 17.98 -15.44 15.06
C PRO A 72 19.09 -14.86 15.94
N SER A 73 20.32 -15.24 15.65
CA SER A 73 21.53 -14.61 16.20
C SER A 73 21.65 -13.16 15.73
N MET A 74 22.41 -12.35 16.46
CA MET A 74 22.61 -10.94 16.07
C MET A 74 23.31 -10.79 14.72
N LYS A 75 24.12 -11.79 14.31
CA LYS A 75 24.73 -11.85 12.99
C LYS A 75 23.68 -12.03 11.90
N GLU A 76 22.78 -13.00 12.04
CA GLU A 76 21.69 -13.23 11.08
C GLU A 76 20.73 -12.03 11.00
N VAL A 77 20.50 -11.36 12.13
CA VAL A 77 19.73 -10.11 12.19
C VAL A 77 20.40 -9.04 11.33
N LEU A 78 21.71 -8.83 11.48
CA LEU A 78 22.46 -7.86 10.70
C LEU A 78 22.42 -8.18 9.19
N GLU A 79 22.74 -9.42 8.82
CA GLU A 79 22.71 -9.87 7.42
C GLU A 79 21.33 -9.64 6.78
N THR A 80 20.25 -9.90 7.53
CA THR A 80 18.88 -9.65 7.05
C THR A 80 18.62 -8.16 6.87
N LEU A 81 19.09 -7.31 7.79
CA LEU A 81 18.92 -5.85 7.69
C LEU A 81 19.69 -5.27 6.49
N GLU A 82 20.91 -5.74 6.22
CA GLU A 82 21.70 -5.35 5.04
C GLU A 82 20.98 -5.74 3.74
N GLN A 83 20.39 -6.93 3.70
CA GLN A 83 19.58 -7.36 2.54
C GLN A 83 18.35 -6.48 2.34
N ILE A 84 17.69 -6.08 3.44
CA ILE A 84 16.54 -5.16 3.40
C ILE A 84 16.99 -3.82 2.82
N GLU A 85 18.10 -3.26 3.28
CA GLU A 85 18.65 -2.00 2.76
C GLU A 85 18.94 -2.08 1.25
N ALA A 86 19.57 -3.17 0.81
CA ALA A 86 19.90 -3.44 -0.60
C ALA A 86 18.68 -3.64 -1.52
N LEU A 87 17.44 -3.74 -1.00
CA LEU A 87 16.24 -3.72 -1.83
C LEU A 87 15.91 -2.33 -2.40
N LYS A 88 16.44 -1.25 -1.81
CA LYS A 88 16.18 0.13 -2.26
C LYS A 88 16.85 0.43 -3.60
N SER A 89 18.04 -0.14 -3.86
CA SER A 89 18.83 0.09 -5.08
C SER A 89 18.19 -0.53 -6.33
N ARG A 90 17.64 -1.74 -6.21
CA ARG A 90 17.09 -2.50 -7.36
C ARG A 90 15.83 -1.90 -8.00
N THR A 91 15.08 -1.07 -7.28
CA THR A 91 13.84 -0.47 -7.80
C THR A 91 14.12 0.72 -8.74
N ARG A 92 15.31 1.32 -8.66
CA ARG A 92 15.68 2.48 -9.50
C ARG A 92 16.29 2.08 -10.85
N GLU A 93 16.91 0.91 -10.94
CA GLU A 93 17.61 0.45 -12.15
C GLU A 93 16.67 -0.18 -13.20
N ALA A 94 15.48 -0.65 -12.80
CA ALA A 94 14.51 -1.26 -13.72
C ALA A 94 13.72 -0.26 -14.59
N ARG A 95 13.89 1.06 -14.39
CA ARG A 95 13.20 2.11 -15.19
C ARG A 95 14.09 2.79 -16.24
N GLY A 96 15.34 2.36 -16.41
CA GLY A 96 16.31 3.01 -17.30
C GLY A 96 16.61 2.31 -18.65
N GLY A 97 15.94 1.21 -18.98
CA GLY A 97 16.29 0.38 -20.15
C GLY A 97 15.15 0.20 -21.15
N SER A 98 14.66 1.28 -21.76
CA SER A 98 13.85 1.18 -22.97
C SER A 98 14.26 2.26 -23.97
N GLY A 99 14.99 1.85 -24.98
CA GLY A 99 15.48 2.65 -26.10
C GLY A 99 15.92 1.69 -27.19
N THR A 100 14.93 1.00 -27.75
CA THR A 100 15.08 0.03 -28.83
C THR A 100 15.79 0.65 -30.03
N SER A 101 16.74 -0.10 -30.56
CA SER A 101 17.47 0.07 -31.82
C SER A 101 16.74 0.86 -32.91
N SER A 102 17.44 1.86 -33.43
CA SER A 102 17.29 2.42 -34.77
C SER A 102 17.13 1.32 -35.83
N ARG A 103 16.06 1.40 -36.63
CA ARG A 103 16.04 0.94 -38.03
C ARG A 103 15.12 1.84 -38.86
N ASP A 104 15.75 2.75 -39.59
CA ASP A 104 15.31 3.29 -40.86
C ASP A 104 14.53 2.29 -41.74
N ARG A 105 13.44 2.75 -42.35
CA ARG A 105 13.21 2.68 -43.81
C ARG A 105 11.91 3.38 -44.21
N ALA A 106 12.07 4.42 -45.01
CA ALA A 106 11.03 5.11 -45.77
C ALA A 106 10.46 4.24 -46.93
N HIS A 107 9.26 4.60 -47.41
CA HIS A 107 8.79 4.70 -48.83
C HIS A 107 7.32 4.26 -49.02
N GLY A 108 6.54 5.08 -49.74
CA GLY A 108 5.26 4.70 -50.40
C GLY A 108 4.04 5.51 -49.94
N ARG A 109 3.79 6.71 -50.48
CA ARG A 109 2.93 7.06 -51.65
C ARG A 109 1.41 6.94 -51.44
N SER A 110 0.74 8.04 -51.81
CA SER A 110 -0.62 8.21 -52.36
C SER A 110 -1.78 8.61 -51.42
N ALA A 111 -2.06 9.92 -51.47
CA ALA A 111 -3.35 10.57 -51.75
C ALA A 111 -4.65 9.77 -51.57
N ALA A 112 -5.63 10.34 -50.85
CA ALA A 112 -6.85 10.91 -51.44
C ALA A 112 -7.88 11.37 -50.39
N VAL A 113 -8.50 12.50 -50.72
CA VAL A 113 -9.94 12.82 -50.59
C VAL A 113 -10.52 13.39 -49.28
N HIS A 114 -11.10 14.56 -49.50
CA HIS A 114 -11.90 15.43 -48.66
C HIS A 114 -13.31 14.88 -48.34
N GLN A 115 -13.90 15.47 -47.28
CA GLN A 115 -15.33 15.72 -47.00
C GLN A 115 -16.20 14.58 -46.43
N ARG A 116 -16.77 14.79 -45.23
CA ARG A 116 -18.18 15.23 -45.08
C ARG A 116 -18.53 15.69 -43.67
N SER A 117 -19.48 16.60 -43.61
CA SER A 117 -19.98 17.37 -42.48
C SER A 117 -21.31 16.84 -41.91
N SER A 118 -21.47 16.96 -40.58
CA SER A 118 -22.67 17.44 -39.83
C SER A 118 -23.89 16.48 -39.64
N PRO A 119 -24.96 16.86 -38.89
CA PRO A 119 -25.34 16.33 -37.56
C PRO A 119 -26.85 15.92 -37.47
N ARG A 120 -27.37 15.77 -36.23
CA ARG A 120 -28.80 15.83 -35.77
C ARG A 120 -29.63 14.54 -35.72
N GLY A 121 -30.38 14.44 -34.61
CA GLY A 121 -31.52 13.56 -34.34
C GLY A 121 -31.42 12.99 -32.92
N GLY A 122 -32.16 13.38 -31.88
CA GLY A 122 -33.44 14.08 -31.79
C GLY A 122 -34.56 13.08 -31.43
N SER A 123 -34.97 13.04 -30.15
CA SER A 123 -36.34 12.78 -29.61
C SER A 123 -36.23 12.26 -28.16
N ASP A 124 -36.59 13.05 -27.15
CA ASP A 124 -37.95 13.21 -26.58
C ASP A 124 -38.43 12.02 -25.73
N ALA A 125 -38.65 12.27 -24.43
CA ALA A 125 -39.75 11.76 -23.57
C ALA A 125 -39.37 11.98 -22.09
N ARG A 126 -39.95 12.99 -21.42
CA ARG A 126 -41.18 12.88 -20.59
C ARG A 126 -40.94 12.00 -19.34
N ARG A 127 -40.93 12.56 -18.13
CA ARG A 127 -42.11 12.98 -17.32
C ARG A 127 -42.30 11.99 -16.18
N GLY A 128 -42.45 12.49 -14.95
CA GLY A 128 -42.90 11.72 -13.78
C GLY A 128 -42.16 12.14 -12.52
N SER A 129 -42.55 13.24 -11.86
CA SER A 129 -43.59 13.28 -10.83
C SER A 129 -43.12 12.84 -9.44
N ARG A 130 -42.68 13.84 -8.66
CA ARG A 130 -43.08 14.15 -7.28
C ARG A 130 -43.98 13.12 -6.59
N ALA A 131 -43.50 12.59 -5.47
CA ALA A 131 -44.34 12.14 -4.36
C ALA A 131 -43.73 12.63 -3.04
N THR A 132 -44.37 13.66 -2.47
CA THR A 132 -44.24 14.06 -1.08
C THR A 132 -45.45 13.52 -0.34
N ASN A 133 -45.22 12.71 0.71
CA ASN A 133 -46.14 12.45 1.83
C ASN A 133 -45.30 11.71 2.89
N GLY A 134 -45.21 12.06 4.17
CA GLY A 134 -46.10 12.84 5.02
C GLY A 134 -46.95 11.90 5.88
N HIS A 135 -46.55 11.62 7.13
CA HIS A 135 -47.50 11.49 8.24
C HIS A 135 -46.83 11.35 9.61
N ALA A 136 -47.23 12.24 10.52
CA ALA A 136 -47.07 12.12 11.96
C ALA A 136 -48.11 11.15 12.53
N THR A 137 -47.80 10.44 13.61
CA THR A 137 -48.78 10.04 14.64
C THR A 137 -48.13 10.04 16.02
N LYS A 138 -48.99 10.29 17.01
CA LYS A 138 -48.78 10.72 18.40
C LYS A 138 -49.32 9.61 19.33
N ALA A 139 -48.95 9.69 20.61
CA ALA A 139 -49.54 9.00 21.78
C ALA A 139 -49.06 7.54 21.97
N ARG A 140 -48.80 7.04 23.18
CA ARG A 140 -49.24 7.42 24.53
C ARG A 140 -48.22 6.91 25.55
#